data_AF-A0A1I6X5H9-F1
#
_entry.id   AF-A0A1I6X5H9-F1
#
_cell.length_a   1.000
_cell.length_b   1.000
_cell.length_c   1.000
_cell.angle_alpha   90.00
_cell.angle_beta   90.00
_cell.angle_gamma   90.00
#
_symmetry.space_group_name_H-M   'P 1'
#
loop_
_entity.id
_entity.type
_entity.pdbx_description
1 polymer ?
#
loop_
_entity_poly.entity_id
_entity_poly.type
_entity_poly.pdbx_seq_one_letter_code
_entity_poly.pdbx_strand_id
1 'polypeptide(L)'
;MLAVWVEQLLGFASGALGAIREDERYPTLMAWARKEGPALVGGDQALAQALAPELWSQTPLARLDFAAEPLARPGRNEPCWCDSGRKTKHCCGAVSLPGHVPTHLMWMLSLRDWKGDTLKAALASGQAPAQALLEAGLIAAESGQRGRAQQILESLFERADWLTLPEQAEPAFEILIDLYQERGFNRKREALLDAVLDRGPLFLRGVALERLCLMHLDNDDLDSARAAFVRAQQALPDSPTLAYIEAMLLLHEGHEQEAAERSRFWFRRLARQGDLEPDQLQFLADLAENPGATLADQLLSAEEDLAEPLVALQALLAELPVAPRLEIRRDAEGGLEYHSTAREDTLFAAWQKVFQSQVESDAPMGFDEDPWSRAGEWLPALCSHPEWLDSPAVLQALALALASRFGSLPWMAPSLFEPLATRLERWLEQVRAEGEGGFVWDSADNAVLLRSGLALVVGMERGARARSRELAERLLTLDAQDSLGLRELVLDQLLREGRDRAALELSVRELEGEDDEAPPLGLLMGRVLALYRLERRDEADAALAEVRRHNTHAVPMLCAENPRPVGGGGDGVAAPGSRAEAWQYRTLMRDQWRTTPGALDWLQGRLGE
;
A
#
# COMPACT_ATOMS: atom_id res chain seq x y z
N MET A 1 33.13 11.34 23.30
CA MET A 1 33.37 10.41 24.43
C MET A 1 32.26 9.37 24.57
N LEU A 2 30.98 9.75 24.55
CA LEU A 2 29.86 8.78 24.67
C LEU A 2 29.74 7.80 23.48
N ALA A 3 29.86 8.26 22.23
CA ALA A 3 29.77 7.36 21.05
C ALA A 3 30.85 6.27 21.05
N VAL A 4 32.10 6.64 21.35
CA VAL A 4 33.23 5.70 21.48
C VAL A 4 32.98 4.66 22.57
N TRP A 5 32.39 5.07 23.70
CA TRP A 5 32.03 4.14 24.77
C TRP A 5 30.95 3.14 24.33
N VAL A 6 29.92 3.59 23.61
CA VAL A 6 28.85 2.71 23.11
C VAL A 6 29.42 1.63 22.18
N GLU A 7 30.28 2.01 21.24
CA GLU A 7 30.96 1.05 20.35
C GLU A 7 31.83 0.05 21.12
N GLN A 8 32.63 0.53 22.07
CA GLN A 8 33.47 -0.32 22.92
C GLN A 8 32.63 -1.27 23.78
N LEU A 9 31.54 -0.78 24.38
CA LEU A 9 30.63 -1.57 25.19
C LEU A 9 29.94 -2.66 24.35
N LEU A 10 29.45 -2.33 23.16
CA LEU A 10 28.82 -3.30 22.25
C LEU A 10 29.82 -4.36 21.78
N GLY A 11 31.03 -3.95 21.40
CA GLY A 11 32.10 -4.87 21.02
C GLY A 11 32.51 -5.81 22.16
N PHE A 12 32.74 -5.25 23.35
CA PHE A 12 33.07 -6.04 24.53
C PHE A 12 31.94 -6.97 24.95
N ALA A 13 30.69 -6.49 24.98
CA ALA A 13 29.54 -7.29 25.38
C ALA A 13 29.25 -8.43 24.39
N SER A 14 29.44 -8.21 23.10
CA SER A 14 29.29 -9.26 22.08
C SER A 14 30.37 -10.34 22.24
N GLY A 15 31.62 -9.94 22.47
CA GLY A 15 32.71 -10.89 22.75
C GLY A 15 32.50 -11.65 24.07
N ALA A 16 32.05 -10.95 25.11
CA ALA A 16 31.72 -11.53 26.41
C ALA A 16 30.59 -12.55 26.29
N LEU A 17 29.54 -12.23 25.54
CA LEU A 17 28.45 -13.17 25.26
C LEU A 17 28.97 -14.43 24.57
N GLY A 18 29.82 -14.28 23.55
CA GLY A 18 30.45 -15.42 22.86
C GLY A 18 31.20 -16.33 23.84
N ALA A 19 32.04 -15.75 24.71
CA ALA A 19 32.76 -16.51 25.74
C ALA A 19 31.82 -17.17 26.77
N ILE A 20 30.74 -16.49 27.18
CA ILE A 20 29.74 -17.07 28.09
C ILE A 20 29.03 -18.26 27.44
N ARG A 21 28.76 -18.24 26.14
CA ARG A 21 28.04 -19.32 25.45
C ARG A 21 28.84 -20.60 25.27
N GLU A 22 30.17 -20.57 25.43
CA GLU A 22 31.00 -21.77 25.35
C GLU A 22 30.71 -22.76 26.48
N ASP A 23 30.51 -22.29 27.72
CA ASP A 23 30.29 -23.17 28.87
C ASP A 23 29.34 -22.65 29.96
N GLU A 24 28.84 -21.42 29.83
CA GLU A 24 28.00 -20.71 30.80
C GLU A 24 28.57 -20.72 32.23
N ARG A 25 29.89 -20.52 32.36
CA ARG A 25 30.59 -20.40 33.66
C ARG A 25 31.38 -19.10 33.79
N TYR A 26 31.21 -18.46 34.94
CA TYR A 26 31.84 -17.17 35.24
C TYR A 26 33.38 -17.16 35.14
N PRO A 27 34.14 -18.18 35.60
CA PRO A 27 35.61 -18.19 35.45
C PRO A 27 36.08 -18.13 33.99
N THR A 28 35.32 -18.71 33.06
CA THR A 28 35.63 -18.73 31.63
C THR A 28 35.51 -17.33 31.04
N LEU A 29 34.44 -16.61 31.36
CA LEU A 29 34.30 -15.20 31.03
C LEU A 29 35.45 -14.36 31.60
N MET A 30 35.85 -14.59 32.86
CA MET A 30 36.94 -13.82 33.47
C MET A 30 38.30 -14.09 32.83
N ALA A 31 38.57 -15.33 32.39
CA ALA A 31 39.77 -15.65 31.63
C ALA A 31 39.79 -14.91 30.28
N TRP A 32 38.67 -14.92 29.57
CA TRP A 32 38.49 -14.16 28.33
C TRP A 32 38.65 -12.65 28.53
N ALA A 33 38.00 -12.08 29.55
CA ALA A 33 38.03 -10.64 29.84
C ALA A 33 39.44 -10.13 30.18
N ARG A 34 40.33 -11.00 30.68
CA ARG A 34 41.75 -10.67 30.94
C ARG A 34 42.62 -10.76 29.70
N LYS A 35 42.33 -11.72 28.82
CA LYS A 35 43.17 -12.05 27.67
C LYS A 35 42.81 -11.22 26.45
N GLU A 36 41.52 -11.13 26.14
CA GLU A 36 40.99 -10.55 24.90
C GLU A 36 40.20 -9.27 25.16
N GLY A 37 39.54 -9.19 26.32
CA GLY A 37 38.78 -8.02 26.76
C GLY A 37 39.49 -6.67 26.63
N PRO A 38 40.79 -6.50 27.01
CA PRO A 38 41.44 -5.20 26.96
C PRO A 38 41.49 -4.60 25.54
N ALA A 39 41.64 -5.43 24.50
CA ALA A 39 41.67 -4.96 23.12
C ALA A 39 40.35 -4.28 22.68
N LEU A 40 39.23 -4.69 23.28
CA LEU A 40 37.89 -4.17 22.97
C LEU A 40 37.53 -2.90 23.76
N VAL A 41 38.34 -2.53 24.75
CA VAL A 41 38.13 -1.33 25.60
C VAL A 41 39.36 -0.41 25.62
N GLY A 42 40.02 -0.26 24.46
CA GLY A 42 41.13 0.68 24.29
C GLY A 42 42.44 0.29 25.00
N GLY A 43 42.65 -1.00 25.25
CA GLY A 43 43.82 -1.54 25.94
C GLY A 43 43.72 -1.54 27.47
N ASP A 44 42.59 -1.09 28.04
CA ASP A 44 42.44 -0.98 29.49
C ASP A 44 41.98 -2.31 30.13
N GLN A 45 42.95 -3.03 30.70
CA GLN A 45 42.69 -4.29 31.40
C GLN A 45 41.83 -4.10 32.66
N ALA A 46 41.96 -2.98 33.38
CA ALA A 46 41.19 -2.74 34.60
C ALA A 46 39.71 -2.52 34.26
N LEU A 47 39.43 -1.79 33.18
CA LEU A 47 38.09 -1.60 32.64
C LEU A 47 37.46 -2.92 32.19
N ALA A 48 38.18 -3.73 31.40
CA ALA A 48 37.72 -5.04 30.97
C ALA A 48 37.36 -5.96 32.16
N GLN A 49 38.21 -6.01 33.18
CA GLN A 49 37.97 -6.80 34.39
C GLN A 49 36.81 -6.28 35.24
N ALA A 50 36.55 -4.97 35.26
CA ALA A 50 35.45 -4.37 36.00
C ALA A 50 34.10 -4.51 35.28
N LEU A 51 34.10 -4.57 33.95
CA LEU A 51 32.90 -4.66 33.13
C LEU A 51 32.33 -6.09 33.05
N ALA A 52 33.18 -7.11 32.97
CA ALA A 52 32.74 -8.50 32.84
C ALA A 52 31.74 -8.99 33.92
N PRO A 53 31.94 -8.72 35.23
CA PRO A 53 31.00 -9.14 36.27
C PRO A 53 29.63 -8.46 36.18
N GLU A 54 29.60 -7.20 35.71
CA GLU A 54 28.36 -6.45 35.48
C GLU A 54 27.56 -7.10 34.35
N LEU A 55 28.22 -7.42 33.23
CA LEU A 55 27.57 -8.10 32.10
C LEU A 55 27.12 -9.52 32.44
N TRP A 56 27.93 -10.28 33.17
CA TRP A 56 27.57 -11.61 33.65
C TRP A 56 26.25 -11.58 34.43
N SER A 57 26.15 -10.64 35.37
CA SER A 57 25.02 -10.57 36.31
C SER A 57 23.67 -10.25 35.66
N GLN A 58 23.68 -9.81 34.40
CA GLN A 58 22.48 -9.54 33.59
C GLN A 58 22.33 -10.48 32.39
N THR A 59 23.24 -11.44 32.20
CA THR A 59 23.20 -12.36 31.06
C THR A 59 22.18 -13.47 31.29
N PRO A 60 21.22 -13.68 30.37
CA PRO A 60 20.31 -14.81 30.46
C PRO A 60 21.03 -16.10 30.10
N LEU A 61 20.96 -17.11 30.99
CA LEU A 61 21.67 -18.38 30.83
C LEU A 61 20.70 -19.49 30.42
N ALA A 62 20.98 -20.16 29.30
CA ALA A 62 20.11 -21.22 28.80
C ALA A 62 20.03 -22.40 29.81
N ARG A 63 21.11 -22.68 30.54
CA ARG A 63 21.13 -23.73 31.59
C ARG A 63 20.20 -23.43 32.78
N LEU A 64 19.81 -22.17 32.97
CA LEU A 64 18.97 -21.70 34.07
C LEU A 64 17.58 -21.26 33.59
N ASP A 65 17.10 -21.83 32.48
CA ASP A 65 15.82 -21.44 31.88
C ASP A 65 15.74 -19.92 31.66
N PHE A 66 16.82 -19.38 31.11
CA PHE A 66 17.03 -17.97 30.76
C PHE A 66 17.12 -16.99 31.93
N ALA A 67 17.09 -17.48 33.18
CA ALA A 67 17.37 -16.64 34.33
C ALA A 67 18.84 -16.17 34.34
N ALA A 68 19.06 -14.98 34.90
CA ALA A 68 20.39 -14.48 35.18
C ALA A 68 20.92 -15.09 36.50
N GLU A 69 22.24 -15.19 36.62
CA GLU A 69 22.93 -15.61 37.85
C GLU A 69 23.71 -14.42 38.44
N PRO A 70 23.01 -13.45 39.07
CA PRO A 70 23.64 -12.22 39.55
C PRO A 70 24.67 -12.50 40.63
N LEU A 71 25.84 -11.88 40.51
CA LEU A 71 26.90 -12.00 41.50
C LEU A 71 26.62 -11.12 42.71
N ALA A 72 26.89 -11.62 43.91
CA ALA A 72 26.86 -10.81 45.12
C ALA A 72 27.94 -9.72 45.04
N ARG A 73 27.52 -8.45 45.02
CA ARG A 73 28.44 -7.33 44.88
C ARG A 73 29.30 -7.20 46.14
N PRO A 74 30.64 -7.36 46.05
CA PRO A 74 31.49 -7.43 47.23
C PRO A 74 31.61 -6.07 47.92
N GLY A 75 31.65 -6.10 49.24
CA GLY A 75 31.93 -4.94 50.07
C GLY A 75 33.34 -4.37 49.81
N ARG A 76 33.55 -3.12 50.22
CA ARG A 76 34.77 -2.34 49.92
C ARG A 76 36.09 -3.04 50.31
N ASN A 77 36.10 -3.86 51.36
CA ASN A 77 37.28 -4.59 51.85
C ASN A 77 37.27 -6.09 51.56
N GLU A 78 36.24 -6.61 50.89
CA GLU A 78 36.10 -8.02 50.53
C GLU A 78 36.93 -8.35 49.27
N PRO A 79 37.21 -9.64 49.00
CA PRO A 79 37.81 -10.05 47.74
C PRO A 79 36.99 -9.59 46.54
N CYS A 80 37.67 -9.06 45.53
CA CYS A 80 37.02 -8.53 44.33
C CYS A 80 36.40 -9.66 43.50
N TRP A 81 35.19 -9.43 42.99
CA TRP A 81 34.43 -10.40 42.20
C TRP A 81 35.09 -10.80 40.88
N CYS A 82 36.08 -10.06 40.38
CA CYS A 82 36.83 -10.40 39.16
C CYS A 82 37.89 -11.50 39.39
N ASP A 83 37.88 -12.16 40.54
CA ASP A 83 38.79 -13.24 40.92
C ASP A 83 40.28 -12.86 40.91
N SER A 84 40.59 -11.59 41.23
CA SER A 84 41.98 -11.10 41.32
C SER A 84 42.64 -11.36 42.68
N GLY A 85 41.85 -11.81 43.67
CA GLY A 85 42.27 -11.94 45.08
C GLY A 85 42.53 -10.61 45.81
N ARG A 86 42.43 -9.46 45.13
CA ARG A 86 42.63 -8.12 45.73
C ARG A 86 41.35 -7.63 46.43
N LYS A 87 41.50 -6.72 47.39
CA LYS A 87 40.34 -6.00 47.98
C LYS A 87 39.62 -5.18 46.91
N THR A 88 38.29 -5.20 46.88
CA THR A 88 37.46 -4.50 45.88
C THR A 88 37.86 -3.04 45.66
N LYS A 89 38.12 -2.27 46.73
CA LYS A 89 38.55 -0.86 46.66
C LYS A 89 39.91 -0.61 45.99
N HIS A 90 40.70 -1.65 45.77
CA HIS A 90 42.01 -1.61 45.12
C HIS A 90 42.02 -2.42 43.80
N CYS A 91 40.83 -2.73 43.28
CA CYS A 91 40.63 -3.50 42.05
C CYS A 91 39.42 -2.90 41.30
N CYS A 92 38.43 -3.70 40.90
CA CYS A 92 37.28 -3.22 40.11
C CYS A 92 36.50 -2.09 40.80
N GLY A 93 36.47 -2.04 42.14
CA GLY A 93 35.80 -0.95 42.86
C GLY A 93 36.54 0.40 42.84
N ALA A 94 37.75 0.44 42.27
CA ALA A 94 38.47 1.70 41.98
C ALA A 94 38.28 2.16 40.52
N VAL A 95 37.66 1.34 39.67
CA VAL A 95 37.43 1.63 38.26
C VAL A 95 36.10 2.38 38.13
N SER A 96 36.12 3.52 37.44
CA SER A 96 34.90 4.23 37.04
C SER A 96 34.56 3.84 35.61
N LEU A 97 33.38 3.27 35.38
CA LEU A 97 32.91 3.00 34.02
C LEU A 97 32.67 4.33 33.29
N PRO A 98 33.03 4.45 32.00
CA PRO A 98 32.82 5.69 31.23
C PRO A 98 31.35 6.08 31.05
N GLY A 99 30.42 5.13 31.19
CA GLY A 99 28.99 5.37 31.08
C GLY A 99 28.16 4.24 31.71
N HIS A 100 26.84 4.41 31.69
CA HIS A 100 25.89 3.40 32.16
C HIS A 100 25.93 2.16 31.24
N VAL A 101 25.74 0.98 31.84
CA VAL A 101 25.57 -0.29 31.13
C VAL A 101 24.08 -0.62 31.14
N PRO A 102 23.39 -0.62 29.98
CA PRO A 102 21.96 -0.88 29.94
C PRO A 102 21.63 -2.29 30.45
N THR A 103 20.62 -2.39 31.31
CA THR A 103 20.24 -3.65 31.97
C THR A 103 19.70 -4.71 31.01
N HIS A 104 19.20 -4.29 29.85
CA HIS A 104 18.64 -5.16 28.81
C HIS A 104 19.66 -5.58 27.76
N LEU A 105 20.88 -5.04 27.79
CA LEU A 105 21.91 -5.22 26.75
C LEU A 105 22.20 -6.71 26.47
N MET A 106 22.45 -7.50 27.52
CA MET A 106 22.80 -8.91 27.33
C MET A 106 21.61 -9.75 26.87
N TRP A 107 20.38 -9.35 27.22
CA TRP A 107 19.18 -9.95 26.65
C TRP A 107 19.04 -9.65 25.17
N MET A 108 19.20 -8.38 24.76
CA MET A 108 19.16 -7.98 23.35
C MET A 108 20.20 -8.74 22.53
N LEU A 109 21.45 -8.83 23.00
CA LEU A 109 22.51 -9.58 22.32
C LEU A 109 22.23 -11.08 22.28
N SER A 110 21.65 -11.65 23.34
CA SER A 110 21.28 -13.08 23.36
C SER A 110 20.15 -13.40 22.40
N LEU A 111 19.11 -12.56 22.33
CA LEU A 111 18.04 -12.65 21.34
C LEU A 111 18.60 -12.51 19.93
N ARG A 112 19.66 -11.71 19.74
CA ARG A 112 20.36 -11.59 18.46
C ARG A 112 21.10 -12.88 18.06
N ASP A 113 21.64 -13.62 19.02
CA ASP A 113 22.44 -14.82 18.78
C ASP A 113 21.59 -16.10 18.65
N TRP A 114 20.62 -16.31 19.54
CA TRP A 114 19.85 -17.56 19.61
C TRP A 114 18.99 -17.85 18.38
N LYS A 115 18.99 -19.10 17.93
CA LYS A 115 18.21 -19.55 16.77
C LYS A 115 17.36 -20.79 17.12
N GLY A 116 16.38 -21.08 16.27
CA GLY A 116 15.59 -22.31 16.37
C GLY A 116 14.85 -22.44 17.71
N ASP A 117 14.96 -23.61 18.33
CA ASP A 117 14.22 -23.95 19.55
C ASP A 117 14.66 -23.13 20.76
N THR A 118 15.94 -22.73 20.85
CA THR A 118 16.43 -21.90 21.96
C THR A 118 15.79 -20.52 21.95
N LEU A 119 15.64 -19.90 20.77
CA LEU A 119 14.95 -18.62 20.66
C LEU A 119 13.49 -18.74 21.07
N LYS A 120 12.79 -19.77 20.58
CA LYS A 120 11.38 -20.01 20.94
C LYS A 120 11.21 -20.21 22.44
N ALA A 121 12.08 -21.00 23.07
CA ALA A 121 12.06 -21.22 24.51
C ALA A 121 12.34 -19.92 25.29
N ALA A 122 13.30 -19.11 24.83
CA ALA A 122 13.62 -17.82 25.45
C ALA A 122 12.43 -16.86 25.41
N LEU A 123 11.75 -16.76 24.27
CA LEU A 123 10.55 -15.93 24.12
C LEU A 123 9.39 -16.45 24.98
N ALA A 124 9.14 -17.76 24.96
CA ALA A 124 8.10 -18.40 25.75
C ALA A 124 8.32 -18.30 27.28
N SER A 125 9.57 -18.09 27.72
CA SER A 125 9.88 -17.88 29.14
C SER A 125 9.25 -16.60 29.72
N GLY A 126 8.95 -15.62 28.87
CA GLY A 126 8.43 -14.30 29.29
C GLY A 126 9.44 -13.42 30.04
N GLN A 127 10.70 -13.86 30.21
CA GLN A 127 11.72 -13.16 31.00
C GLN A 127 12.42 -12.03 30.23
N ALA A 128 12.31 -12.02 28.90
CA ALA A 128 12.94 -11.00 28.06
C ALA A 128 12.35 -9.60 28.36
N PRO A 129 13.18 -8.59 28.68
CA PRO A 129 12.72 -7.21 28.86
C PRO A 129 12.12 -6.64 27.56
N ALA A 130 11.09 -5.79 27.65
CA ALA A 130 10.47 -5.17 26.47
C ALA A 130 11.48 -4.41 25.61
N GLN A 131 12.38 -3.65 26.24
CA GLN A 131 13.43 -2.92 25.52
C GLN A 131 14.36 -3.86 24.72
N ALA A 132 14.67 -5.05 25.26
CA ALA A 132 15.49 -6.02 24.53
C ALA A 132 14.74 -6.64 23.34
N LEU A 133 13.45 -6.94 23.51
CA LEU A 133 12.60 -7.45 22.41
C LEU A 133 12.48 -6.40 21.30
N LEU A 134 12.23 -5.14 21.67
CA LEU A 134 12.17 -4.01 20.75
C LEU A 134 13.46 -3.91 19.92
N GLU A 135 14.61 -3.70 20.57
CA GLU A 135 15.88 -3.51 19.88
C GLU A 135 16.30 -4.74 19.04
N ALA A 136 16.15 -5.95 19.58
CA ALA A 136 16.50 -7.17 18.84
C ALA A 136 15.56 -7.42 17.65
N GLY A 137 14.29 -7.06 17.77
CA GLY A 137 13.30 -7.17 16.71
C GLY A 137 13.58 -6.19 15.56
N LEU A 138 13.84 -4.92 15.88
CA LEU A 138 14.22 -3.89 14.89
C LEU A 138 15.49 -4.30 14.12
N ILE A 139 16.55 -4.68 14.83
CA ILE A 139 17.81 -5.13 14.20
C ILE A 139 17.58 -6.34 13.29
N ALA A 140 16.72 -7.28 13.70
CA ALA A 140 16.41 -8.46 12.89
C ALA A 140 15.65 -8.07 11.60
N ALA A 141 14.75 -7.08 11.67
CA ALA A 141 14.02 -6.57 10.51
C ALA A 141 14.97 -5.88 9.53
N GLU A 142 15.82 -4.96 10.01
CA GLU A 142 16.84 -4.26 9.22
C GLU A 142 17.84 -5.24 8.56
N SER A 143 18.15 -6.34 9.23
CA SER A 143 19.02 -7.39 8.70
C SER A 143 18.34 -8.35 7.71
N GLY A 144 17.07 -8.10 7.34
CA GLY A 144 16.30 -8.95 6.43
C GLY A 144 15.82 -10.29 7.03
N GLN A 145 15.97 -10.50 8.35
CA GLN A 145 15.57 -11.73 9.03
C GLN A 145 14.08 -11.70 9.41
N ARG A 146 13.21 -11.53 8.41
CA ARG A 146 11.76 -11.28 8.55
C ARG A 146 11.06 -12.22 9.52
N GLY A 147 11.27 -13.53 9.38
CA GLY A 147 10.61 -14.52 10.24
C GLY A 147 11.04 -14.49 11.69
N ARG A 148 12.25 -14.00 11.97
CA ARG A 148 12.75 -13.84 13.33
C ARG A 148 12.28 -12.52 13.94
N ALA A 149 12.34 -11.44 13.16
CA ALA A 149 11.78 -10.15 13.54
C ALA A 149 10.31 -10.31 13.98
N GLN A 150 9.51 -11.02 13.18
CA GLN A 150 8.12 -11.33 13.52
C GLN A 150 7.99 -12.02 14.88
N GLN A 151 8.73 -13.11 15.14
CA GLN A 151 8.61 -13.86 16.41
C GLN A 151 8.97 -13.01 17.64
N ILE A 152 10.02 -12.20 17.53
CA ILE A 152 10.49 -11.34 18.62
C ILE A 152 9.48 -10.21 18.88
N LEU A 153 9.00 -9.55 17.82
CA LEU A 153 8.05 -8.45 17.93
C LEU A 153 6.65 -8.94 18.36
N GLU A 154 6.21 -10.13 17.92
CA GLU A 154 5.00 -10.79 18.45
C GLU A 154 5.07 -10.89 19.98
N SER A 155 6.21 -11.35 20.51
CA SER A 155 6.42 -11.49 21.96
C SER A 155 6.41 -10.14 22.70
N LEU A 156 6.78 -9.04 22.03
CA LEU A 156 6.68 -7.69 22.60
C LEU A 156 5.22 -7.27 22.81
N PHE A 157 4.35 -7.49 21.82
CA PHE A 157 2.95 -7.06 21.84
C PHE A 157 1.97 -8.06 22.48
N GLU A 158 2.37 -9.32 22.66
CA GLU A 158 1.60 -10.30 23.45
C GLU A 158 1.59 -9.99 24.96
N ARG A 159 2.45 -9.07 25.43
CA ARG A 159 2.48 -8.63 26.84
C ARG A 159 1.14 -8.04 27.27
N ALA A 160 0.75 -8.30 28.52
CA ALA A 160 -0.55 -7.90 29.05
C ALA A 160 -0.68 -6.39 29.32
N ASP A 161 0.43 -5.69 29.62
CA ASP A 161 0.41 -4.28 30.01
C ASP A 161 1.16 -3.40 29.02
N TRP A 162 0.40 -2.79 28.10
CA TRP A 162 0.95 -1.94 27.04
C TRP A 162 1.33 -0.54 27.54
N LEU A 163 0.94 -0.16 28.75
CA LEU A 163 1.40 1.09 29.37
C LEU A 163 2.88 1.04 29.75
N THR A 164 3.46 -0.18 29.82
CA THR A 164 4.88 -0.41 30.11
C THR A 164 5.72 -0.62 28.85
N LEU A 165 5.13 -0.48 27.66
CA LEU A 165 5.88 -0.54 26.41
C LEU A 165 6.89 0.62 26.36
N PRO A 166 8.07 0.40 25.77
CA PRO A 166 8.98 1.48 25.46
C PRO A 166 8.29 2.55 24.63
N GLU A 167 8.60 3.82 24.87
CA GLU A 167 8.05 4.94 24.08
C GLU A 167 8.37 4.79 22.59
N GLN A 168 9.49 4.12 22.25
CA GLN A 168 9.93 3.86 20.88
C GLN A 168 9.34 2.56 20.30
N ALA A 169 8.23 2.06 20.83
CA ALA A 169 7.59 0.84 20.33
C ALA A 169 6.84 1.03 18.99
N GLU A 170 6.64 2.28 18.56
CA GLU A 170 5.92 2.62 17.32
C GLU A 170 6.55 1.99 16.07
N PRO A 171 7.86 2.15 15.76
CA PRO A 171 8.47 1.48 14.61
C PRO A 171 8.34 -0.06 14.65
N ALA A 172 8.40 -0.66 15.83
CA ALA A 172 8.21 -2.10 16.00
C ALA A 172 6.78 -2.54 15.69
N PHE A 173 5.79 -1.72 16.03
CA PHE A 173 4.39 -1.96 15.70
C PHE A 173 4.19 -1.93 14.17
N GLU A 174 4.71 -0.90 13.52
CA GLU A 174 4.61 -0.75 12.05
C GLU A 174 5.27 -1.92 11.32
N ILE A 175 6.51 -2.25 11.68
CA ILE A 175 7.23 -3.38 11.08
C ILE A 175 6.46 -4.69 11.27
N LEU A 176 5.82 -4.91 12.42
CA LEU A 176 5.06 -6.13 12.64
C LEU A 176 3.79 -6.18 11.77
N ILE A 177 3.11 -5.05 11.57
CA ILE A 177 1.97 -4.94 10.65
C ILE A 177 2.41 -5.25 9.21
N ASP A 178 3.51 -4.66 8.77
CA ASP A 178 4.07 -4.86 7.42
C ASP A 178 4.50 -6.33 7.24
N LEU A 179 5.18 -6.93 8.23
CA LEU A 179 5.55 -8.35 8.22
C LEU A 179 4.33 -9.29 8.15
N TYR A 180 3.21 -8.93 8.80
CA TYR A 180 1.98 -9.71 8.65
C TYR A 180 1.38 -9.57 7.26
N GLN A 181 1.37 -8.37 6.70
CA GLN A 181 0.86 -8.11 5.37
C GLN A 181 1.66 -8.89 4.31
N GLU A 182 2.98 -8.76 4.29
CA GLU A 182 3.87 -9.44 3.34
C GLU A 182 3.72 -10.97 3.37
N ARG A 183 3.35 -11.52 4.53
CA ARG A 183 3.23 -12.97 4.75
C ARG A 183 1.80 -13.49 4.70
N GLY A 184 0.81 -12.63 4.42
CA GLY A 184 -0.61 -12.99 4.35
C GLY A 184 -1.25 -13.35 5.69
N PHE A 185 -0.73 -12.87 6.81
CA PHE A 185 -1.27 -13.11 8.15
C PHE A 185 -2.39 -12.11 8.53
N ASN A 186 -3.41 -11.97 7.68
CA ASN A 186 -4.46 -10.95 7.80
C ASN A 186 -5.18 -10.97 9.15
N ARG A 187 -5.51 -12.16 9.68
CA ARG A 187 -6.18 -12.30 10.99
C ARG A 187 -5.33 -11.82 12.16
N LYS A 188 -4.01 -12.06 12.11
CA LYS A 188 -3.10 -11.60 13.18
C LYS A 188 -2.95 -10.08 13.13
N ARG A 189 -2.87 -9.52 11.92
CA ARG A 189 -2.82 -8.09 11.68
C ARG A 189 -4.06 -7.37 12.22
N GLU A 190 -5.25 -7.84 11.85
CA GLU A 190 -6.52 -7.32 12.35
C GLU A 190 -6.61 -7.41 13.88
N ALA A 191 -6.29 -8.57 14.46
CA ALA A 191 -6.33 -8.75 15.92
C ALA A 191 -5.35 -7.82 16.65
N LEU A 192 -4.16 -7.57 16.08
CA LEU A 192 -3.20 -6.64 16.65
C LEU A 192 -3.70 -5.20 16.57
N LEU A 193 -4.23 -4.77 15.41
CA LEU A 193 -4.83 -3.44 15.25
C LEU A 193 -5.96 -3.22 16.25
N ASP A 194 -6.92 -4.15 16.33
CA ASP A 194 -8.04 -4.04 17.27
C ASP A 194 -7.57 -3.97 18.73
N ALA A 195 -6.56 -4.77 19.11
CA ALA A 195 -5.98 -4.71 20.44
C ALA A 195 -5.34 -3.35 20.75
N VAL A 196 -4.67 -2.72 19.78
CA VAL A 196 -4.12 -1.36 19.94
C VAL A 196 -5.22 -0.33 20.15
N LEU A 197 -6.27 -0.40 19.34
CA LEU A 197 -7.37 0.56 19.39
C LEU A 197 -8.14 0.47 20.71
N ASP A 198 -8.32 -0.73 21.25
CA ASP A 198 -9.04 -0.95 22.51
C ASP A 198 -8.21 -0.52 23.74
N ARG A 199 -6.99 -1.06 23.87
CA ARG A 199 -6.20 -0.97 25.12
C ARG A 199 -4.80 -0.38 24.97
N GLY A 200 -4.38 0.02 23.78
CA GLY A 200 -3.05 0.60 23.56
C GLY A 200 -2.89 2.01 24.13
N PRO A 201 -1.65 2.51 24.30
CA PRO A 201 -1.37 3.91 24.61
C PRO A 201 -1.73 4.84 23.43
N LEU A 202 -1.91 6.14 23.71
CA LEU A 202 -2.37 7.12 22.72
C LEU A 202 -1.48 7.19 21.46
N PHE A 203 -0.16 7.12 21.60
CA PHE A 203 0.77 7.18 20.47
C PHE A 203 0.58 5.98 19.52
N LEU A 204 0.45 4.76 20.04
CA LEU A 204 0.18 3.58 19.20
C LEU A 204 -1.22 3.59 18.58
N ARG A 205 -2.23 4.12 19.30
CA ARG A 205 -3.58 4.28 18.73
C ARG A 205 -3.56 5.16 17.49
N GLY A 206 -2.79 6.25 17.50
CA GLY A 206 -2.66 7.15 16.36
C GLY A 206 -2.18 6.43 15.12
N VAL A 207 -1.04 5.74 15.26
CA VAL A 207 -0.44 4.97 14.16
C VAL A 207 -1.34 3.83 13.70
N ALA A 208 -2.01 3.12 14.62
CA ALA A 208 -2.93 2.05 14.26
C ALA A 208 -4.14 2.56 13.46
N LEU A 209 -4.70 3.72 13.84
CA LEU A 209 -5.83 4.33 13.14
C LEU A 209 -5.43 4.83 11.75
N GLU A 210 -4.26 5.46 11.64
CA GLU A 210 -3.67 5.91 10.38
C GLU A 210 -3.48 4.73 9.42
N ARG A 211 -2.77 3.68 9.85
CA ARG A 211 -2.56 2.47 9.06
C ARG A 211 -3.87 1.79 8.68
N LEU A 212 -4.86 1.75 9.57
CA LEU A 212 -6.17 1.17 9.26
C LEU A 212 -6.91 1.97 8.18
N CYS A 213 -6.91 3.30 8.26
CA CYS A 213 -7.54 4.16 7.27
C CYS A 213 -6.86 4.01 5.90
N LEU A 214 -5.52 4.11 5.86
CA LEU A 214 -4.74 3.96 4.63
C LEU A 214 -4.93 2.58 4.01
N MET A 215 -4.91 1.52 4.81
CA MET A 215 -5.18 0.17 4.34
C MET A 215 -6.57 0.02 3.71
N HIS A 216 -7.61 0.59 4.32
CA HIS A 216 -8.95 0.51 3.72
C HIS A 216 -9.04 1.35 2.43
N LEU A 217 -8.36 2.50 2.37
CA LEU A 217 -8.23 3.30 1.15
C LEU A 217 -7.52 2.51 0.04
N ASP A 218 -6.40 1.85 0.34
CA ASP A 218 -5.66 1.03 -0.63
C ASP A 218 -6.49 -0.14 -1.18
N ASN A 219 -7.39 -0.69 -0.35
CA ASN A 219 -8.31 -1.78 -0.74
C ASN A 219 -9.63 -1.27 -1.34
N ASP A 220 -9.78 0.04 -1.56
CA ASP A 220 -11.00 0.69 -2.07
C ASP A 220 -12.26 0.44 -1.20
N ASP A 221 -12.07 0.13 0.08
CA ASP A 221 -13.16 -0.08 1.05
C ASP A 221 -13.49 1.24 1.77
N LEU A 222 -14.10 2.18 1.02
CA LEU A 222 -14.40 3.53 1.50
C LEU A 222 -15.34 3.54 2.72
N ASP A 223 -16.30 2.62 2.78
CA ASP A 223 -17.21 2.50 3.93
C ASP A 223 -16.43 2.16 5.21
N SER A 224 -15.53 1.15 5.16
CA SER A 224 -14.69 0.81 6.30
C SER A 224 -13.66 1.91 6.61
N ALA A 225 -13.11 2.56 5.58
CA ALA A 225 -12.18 3.67 5.75
C ALA A 225 -12.84 4.85 6.47
N ARG A 226 -14.09 5.19 6.13
CA ARG A 226 -14.89 6.21 6.82
C ARG A 226 -15.19 5.82 8.27
N ALA A 227 -15.57 4.56 8.51
CA ALA A 227 -15.82 4.08 9.87
C ALA A 227 -14.54 4.12 10.74
N ALA A 228 -13.40 3.73 10.17
CA ALA A 228 -12.09 3.83 10.80
C ALA A 228 -11.72 5.29 11.12
N PHE A 229 -11.94 6.21 10.17
CA PHE A 229 -11.69 7.64 10.37
C PHE A 229 -12.54 8.25 11.49
N VAL A 230 -13.83 7.91 11.57
CA VAL A 230 -14.71 8.39 12.65
C VAL A 230 -14.21 7.91 14.02
N ARG A 231 -13.79 6.64 14.12
CA ARG A 231 -13.14 6.12 15.33
C ARG A 231 -11.85 6.88 15.63
N ALA A 232 -11.08 7.21 14.61
CA ALA A 232 -9.83 7.95 14.76
C ALA A 232 -10.04 9.35 15.31
N GLN A 233 -11.01 10.08 14.77
CA GLN A 233 -11.38 11.41 15.21
C GLN A 233 -11.89 11.43 16.66
N GLN A 234 -12.59 10.39 17.10
CA GLN A 234 -13.04 10.27 18.49
C GLN A 234 -11.90 10.00 19.46
N ALA A 235 -10.93 9.17 19.05
CA ALA A 235 -9.80 8.79 19.89
C ALA A 235 -8.74 9.89 19.98
N LEU A 236 -8.48 10.61 18.88
CA LEU A 236 -7.38 11.58 18.75
C LEU A 236 -7.83 12.86 18.01
N PRO A 237 -8.74 13.65 18.58
CA PRO A 237 -9.44 14.74 17.88
C PRO A 237 -8.55 15.90 17.40
N ASP A 238 -7.32 15.99 17.90
CA ASP A 238 -6.36 17.06 17.58
C ASP A 238 -5.10 16.54 16.87
N SER A 239 -5.11 15.30 16.38
CA SER A 239 -3.98 14.78 15.60
C SER A 239 -3.91 15.45 14.22
N PRO A 240 -2.75 15.99 13.79
CA PRO A 240 -2.58 16.57 12.46
C PRO A 240 -2.74 15.53 11.34
N THR A 241 -2.46 14.26 11.64
CA THR A 241 -2.64 13.13 10.71
C THR A 241 -4.08 13.03 10.19
N LEU A 242 -5.07 13.38 11.02
CA LEU A 242 -6.47 13.33 10.61
C LEU A 242 -6.79 14.30 9.46
N ALA A 243 -6.06 15.41 9.34
CA ALA A 243 -6.33 16.40 8.32
C ALA A 243 -6.11 15.83 6.91
N TYR A 244 -4.98 15.16 6.70
CA TYR A 244 -4.66 14.60 5.38
C TYR A 244 -5.42 13.30 5.11
N ILE A 245 -5.68 12.44 6.13
CA ILE A 245 -6.52 11.24 5.95
C ILE A 245 -7.94 11.65 5.53
N GLU A 246 -8.50 12.70 6.15
CA GLU A 246 -9.84 13.18 5.75
C GLU A 246 -9.84 13.72 4.32
N ALA A 247 -8.80 14.45 3.93
CA ALA A 247 -8.64 14.93 2.56
C ALA A 247 -8.56 13.76 1.57
N MET A 248 -7.73 12.74 1.86
CA MET A 248 -7.64 11.53 1.03
C MET A 248 -9.00 10.83 0.89
N LEU A 249 -9.73 10.64 2.00
CA LEU A 249 -11.06 10.02 1.98
C LEU A 249 -12.03 10.78 1.07
N LEU A 250 -12.13 12.09 1.27
CA LEU A 250 -13.03 12.92 0.47
C LEU A 250 -12.65 12.94 -1.00
N LEU A 251 -11.36 12.91 -1.34
CA LEU A 251 -10.91 12.82 -2.72
C LEU A 251 -11.25 11.47 -3.35
N HIS A 252 -11.11 10.35 -2.64
CA HIS A 252 -11.55 9.03 -3.12
C HIS A 252 -13.07 8.95 -3.30
N GLU A 253 -13.83 9.63 -2.45
CA GLU A 253 -15.28 9.76 -2.59
C GLU A 253 -15.70 10.70 -3.75
N GLY A 254 -14.77 11.50 -4.29
CA GLY A 254 -15.02 12.48 -5.35
C GLY A 254 -15.53 13.84 -4.86
N HIS A 255 -15.34 14.14 -3.58
CA HIS A 255 -15.77 15.36 -2.89
C HIS A 255 -14.63 16.38 -2.76
N GLU A 256 -14.05 16.82 -3.88
CA GLU A 256 -12.89 17.73 -3.90
C GLU A 256 -13.12 19.06 -3.16
N GLN A 257 -14.29 19.67 -3.35
CA GLN A 257 -14.62 20.94 -2.69
C GLN A 257 -14.71 20.77 -1.17
N GLU A 258 -15.34 19.70 -0.71
CA GLU A 258 -15.42 19.38 0.71
C GLU A 258 -14.04 19.08 1.29
N ALA A 259 -13.18 18.37 0.55
CA ALA A 259 -11.79 18.15 0.95
C ALA A 259 -11.07 19.46 1.24
N ALA A 260 -11.16 20.45 0.34
CA ALA A 260 -10.54 21.76 0.54
C ALA A 260 -11.13 22.52 1.75
N GLU A 261 -12.45 22.47 1.94
CA GLU A 261 -13.11 23.12 3.09
C GLU A 261 -12.71 22.48 4.43
N ARG A 262 -12.65 21.15 4.48
CA ARG A 262 -12.24 20.39 5.67
C ARG A 262 -10.76 20.61 5.97
N SER A 263 -9.88 20.63 4.97
CA SER A 263 -8.46 20.98 5.14
C SER A 263 -8.29 22.41 5.71
N ARG A 264 -9.03 23.41 5.23
CA ARG A 264 -9.04 24.78 5.79
C ARG A 264 -9.56 24.84 7.23
N PHE A 265 -10.49 23.96 7.59
CA PHE A 265 -10.95 23.84 8.97
C PHE A 265 -9.82 23.30 9.86
N TRP A 266 -9.15 22.22 9.46
CA TRP A 266 -8.04 21.64 10.20
C TRP A 266 -6.88 22.61 10.36
N PHE A 267 -6.44 23.25 9.28
CA PHE A 267 -5.37 24.25 9.32
C PHE A 267 -5.69 25.34 10.34
N ARG A 268 -6.89 25.94 10.30
CA ARG A 268 -7.29 26.99 11.26
C ARG A 268 -7.36 26.50 12.70
N ARG A 269 -7.76 25.25 12.93
CA ARG A 269 -7.86 24.65 14.27
C ARG A 269 -6.47 24.40 14.85
N LEU A 270 -5.61 23.73 14.10
CA LEU A 270 -4.28 23.29 14.55
C LEU A 270 -3.28 24.45 14.62
N ALA A 271 -3.34 25.40 13.68
CA ALA A 271 -2.50 26.61 13.71
C ALA A 271 -2.72 27.46 14.99
N ARG A 272 -3.91 27.39 15.60
CA ARG A 272 -4.22 28.13 16.84
C ARG A 272 -3.67 27.46 18.10
N GLN A 273 -3.41 26.16 18.07
CA GLN A 273 -2.86 25.43 19.20
C GLN A 273 -1.37 25.76 19.38
N GLY A 274 -0.64 25.91 18.27
CA GLY A 274 0.76 26.35 18.28
C GLY A 274 1.77 25.26 18.62
N ASP A 275 1.34 23.99 18.66
CA ASP A 275 2.16 22.83 19.02
C ASP A 275 2.78 22.12 17.81
N LEU A 276 2.61 22.65 16.59
CA LEU A 276 3.11 22.06 15.35
C LEU A 276 4.44 22.67 14.90
N GLU A 277 5.29 21.83 14.33
CA GLU A 277 6.52 22.27 13.66
C GLU A 277 6.21 23.12 12.40
N PRO A 278 7.10 24.04 11.99
CA PRO A 278 6.88 24.91 10.84
C PRO A 278 6.54 24.17 9.55
N ASP A 279 7.21 23.05 9.29
CA ASP A 279 7.02 22.27 8.07
C ASP A 279 5.65 21.57 8.04
N GLN A 280 5.19 21.06 9.20
CA GLN A 280 3.84 20.49 9.33
C GLN A 280 2.75 21.55 9.14
N LEU A 281 2.99 22.76 9.66
CA LEU A 281 2.06 23.87 9.48
C LEU A 281 1.99 24.31 8.02
N GLN A 282 3.13 24.35 7.32
CA GLN A 282 3.19 24.66 5.89
C GLN A 282 2.45 23.60 5.07
N PHE A 283 2.68 22.31 5.32
CA PHE A 283 1.96 21.23 4.68
C PHE A 283 0.43 21.36 4.85
N LEU A 284 -0.04 21.68 6.06
CA LEU A 284 -1.48 21.91 6.30
C LEU A 284 -2.02 23.16 5.57
N ALA A 285 -1.18 24.19 5.38
CA ALA A 285 -1.54 25.37 4.60
C ALA A 285 -1.71 25.02 3.12
N ASP A 286 -0.77 24.27 2.55
CA ASP A 286 -0.80 23.83 1.16
C ASP A 286 -1.99 22.89 0.92
N LEU A 287 -2.22 21.94 1.84
CA LEU A 287 -3.38 21.03 1.83
C LEU A 287 -4.72 21.79 1.88
N ALA A 288 -4.76 22.95 2.55
CA ALA A 288 -5.94 23.80 2.61
C ALA A 288 -6.17 24.64 1.34
N GLU A 289 -5.13 24.84 0.54
CA GLU A 289 -5.19 25.53 -0.74
C GLU A 289 -5.58 24.57 -1.86
N ASN A 290 -4.86 23.45 -1.99
CA ASN A 290 -5.11 22.41 -2.99
C ASN A 290 -4.78 21.00 -2.44
N PRO A 291 -5.78 20.30 -1.85
CA PRO A 291 -5.54 18.99 -1.25
C PRO A 291 -4.94 17.96 -2.23
N GLY A 292 -5.44 17.95 -3.48
CA GLY A 292 -5.00 16.97 -4.48
C GLY A 292 -3.54 17.19 -4.89
N ALA A 293 -3.16 18.43 -5.19
CA ALA A 293 -1.78 18.75 -5.57
C ALA A 293 -0.80 18.49 -4.40
N THR A 294 -1.14 18.89 -3.18
CA THR A 294 -0.29 18.66 -2.01
C THR A 294 -0.09 17.17 -1.71
N LEU A 295 -1.15 16.35 -1.85
CA LEU A 295 -1.03 14.90 -1.67
C LEU A 295 -0.23 14.25 -2.80
N ALA A 296 -0.36 14.74 -4.04
CA ALA A 296 0.48 14.30 -5.15
C ALA A 296 1.95 14.59 -4.85
N ASP A 297 2.29 15.84 -4.50
CA ASP A 297 3.66 16.25 -4.19
C ASP A 297 4.27 15.44 -3.05
N GLN A 298 3.49 15.20 -1.99
CA GLN A 298 3.91 14.39 -0.85
C GLN A 298 4.20 12.94 -1.24
N LEU A 299 3.33 12.32 -2.05
CA LEU A 299 3.52 10.96 -2.53
C LEU A 299 4.76 10.84 -3.41
N LEU A 300 4.94 11.78 -4.34
CA LEU A 300 6.09 11.79 -5.24
C LEU A 300 7.39 11.99 -4.46
N SER A 301 7.38 12.83 -3.43
CA SER A 301 8.55 13.12 -2.60
C SER A 301 8.85 12.04 -1.55
N ALA A 302 8.00 11.02 -1.39
CA ALA A 302 8.15 9.99 -0.37
C ALA A 302 9.29 9.00 -0.67
N GLU A 303 9.57 8.75 -1.95
CA GLU A 303 10.67 7.87 -2.37
C GLU A 303 11.84 8.71 -2.89
N GLU A 304 12.90 8.84 -2.07
CA GLU A 304 14.07 9.68 -2.39
C GLU A 304 14.65 9.40 -3.78
N ASP A 305 14.68 8.13 -4.20
CA ASP A 305 15.24 7.70 -5.49
C ASP A 305 14.32 8.02 -6.70
N LEU A 306 13.01 8.19 -6.50
CA LEU A 306 12.03 8.42 -7.57
C LEU A 306 11.42 9.82 -7.56
N ALA A 307 11.63 10.60 -6.51
CA ALA A 307 11.05 11.94 -6.37
C ALA A 307 11.40 12.88 -7.52
N GLU A 308 12.68 13.07 -7.81
CA GLU A 308 13.13 13.95 -8.90
C GLU A 308 12.67 13.44 -10.29
N PRO A 309 12.82 12.15 -10.64
CA PRO A 309 12.33 11.62 -11.92
C PRO A 309 10.81 11.76 -12.12
N LEU A 310 10.00 11.56 -11.08
CA LEU A 310 8.54 11.66 -11.20
C LEU A 310 8.07 13.12 -11.35
N VAL A 311 8.69 14.07 -10.64
CA VAL A 311 8.45 15.50 -10.84
C VAL A 311 8.85 15.93 -12.25
N ALA A 312 10.00 15.45 -12.75
CA ALA A 312 10.43 15.69 -14.12
C ALA A 312 9.45 15.12 -15.15
N LEU A 313 8.88 13.93 -14.88
CA LEU A 313 7.84 13.34 -15.73
C LEU A 313 6.58 14.21 -15.76
N GLN A 314 6.09 14.70 -14.62
CA GLN A 314 4.92 15.60 -14.60
C GLN A 314 5.16 16.87 -15.43
N ALA A 315 6.33 17.49 -15.30
CA ALA A 315 6.70 18.65 -16.09
C ALA A 315 6.76 18.34 -17.59
N LEU A 316 7.32 17.18 -17.97
CA LEU A 316 7.32 16.70 -19.35
C LEU A 316 5.89 16.49 -19.88
N LEU A 317 5.02 15.84 -19.11
CA LEU A 317 3.65 15.55 -19.51
C LEU A 317 2.83 16.83 -19.69
N ALA A 318 3.04 17.83 -18.83
CA ALA A 318 2.38 19.13 -18.93
C ALA A 318 2.73 19.90 -20.22
N GLU A 319 3.93 19.68 -20.78
CA GLU A 319 4.42 20.36 -21.99
C GLU A 319 4.48 19.45 -23.23
N LEU A 320 3.74 18.32 -23.22
CA LEU A 320 3.78 17.36 -24.32
C LEU A 320 3.45 18.01 -25.67
N PRO A 321 4.29 17.80 -26.71
CA PRO A 321 4.03 18.35 -28.03
C PRO A 321 2.81 17.67 -28.66
N VAL A 322 2.31 18.25 -29.76
CA VAL A 322 1.19 17.69 -30.51
C VAL A 322 1.54 16.28 -31.02
N ALA A 323 0.58 15.36 -30.91
CA ALA A 323 0.73 13.97 -31.35
C ALA A 323 1.13 13.89 -32.84
N PRO A 324 2.12 13.06 -33.22
CA PRO A 324 2.52 12.86 -34.61
C PRO A 324 1.39 12.19 -35.42
N ARG A 325 1.56 12.18 -36.76
CA ARG A 325 0.63 11.50 -37.66
C ARG A 325 0.82 9.99 -37.60
N LEU A 326 -0.28 9.24 -37.50
CA LEU A 326 -0.31 7.79 -37.61
C LEU A 326 -0.37 7.34 -39.07
N GLU A 327 0.09 6.12 -39.33
CA GLU A 327 -0.15 5.41 -40.58
C GLU A 327 -1.38 4.50 -40.43
N ILE A 328 -2.51 4.97 -40.93
CA ILE A 328 -3.77 4.21 -40.93
C ILE A 328 -4.05 3.71 -42.35
N ARG A 329 -4.38 2.43 -42.47
CA ARG A 329 -4.75 1.77 -43.72
C ARG A 329 -6.15 1.19 -43.61
N ARG A 330 -6.76 0.92 -44.76
CA ARG A 330 -8.02 0.21 -44.86
C ARG A 330 -7.76 -1.21 -45.33
N ASP A 331 -8.36 -2.18 -44.66
CA ASP A 331 -8.31 -3.58 -45.10
C ASP A 331 -9.25 -3.83 -46.29
N ALA A 332 -9.35 -5.09 -46.73
CA ALA A 332 -10.20 -5.47 -47.86
C ALA A 332 -11.71 -5.40 -47.55
N GLU A 333 -12.09 -5.42 -46.28
CA GLU A 333 -13.47 -5.42 -45.77
C GLU A 333 -13.94 -4.01 -45.34
N GLY A 334 -13.03 -3.02 -45.40
CA GLY A 334 -13.28 -1.64 -45.02
C GLY A 334 -12.98 -1.32 -43.55
N GLY A 335 -12.39 -2.26 -42.80
CA GLY A 335 -11.86 -2.05 -41.46
C GLY A 335 -10.67 -1.09 -41.46
N LEU A 336 -10.46 -0.43 -40.32
CA LEU A 336 -9.37 0.51 -40.10
C LEU A 336 -8.22 -0.18 -39.36
N GLU A 337 -7.02 -0.07 -39.92
CA GLU A 337 -5.81 -0.71 -39.39
C GLU A 337 -4.74 0.34 -39.09
N TYR A 338 -4.27 0.41 -37.86
CA TYR A 338 -3.04 1.11 -37.50
C TYR A 338 -1.84 0.21 -37.78
N HIS A 339 -0.84 0.76 -38.47
CA HIS A 339 0.43 0.11 -38.76
C HIS A 339 1.57 0.95 -38.18
N SER A 340 2.43 0.34 -37.36
CA SER A 340 3.61 1.05 -36.87
C SER A 340 4.56 1.42 -38.01
N THR A 341 5.18 2.58 -37.88
CA THR A 341 6.18 3.09 -38.82
C THR A 341 7.59 2.72 -38.36
N ALA A 342 8.53 2.65 -39.30
CA ALA A 342 9.95 2.40 -38.96
C ALA A 342 10.53 3.43 -37.96
N ARG A 343 9.98 4.66 -37.92
CA ARG A 343 10.35 5.67 -36.92
C ARG A 343 9.86 5.25 -35.53
N GLU A 344 8.59 4.87 -35.41
CA GLU A 344 7.98 4.43 -34.14
C GLU A 344 8.66 3.18 -33.61
N ASP A 345 8.99 2.22 -34.49
CA ASP A 345 9.74 1.01 -34.13
C ASP A 345 11.14 1.34 -33.62
N THR A 346 11.82 2.32 -34.23
CA THR A 346 13.15 2.76 -33.80
C THR A 346 13.10 3.42 -32.41
N LEU A 347 12.09 4.26 -32.17
CA LEU A 347 11.86 4.89 -30.87
C LEU A 347 11.54 3.85 -29.80
N PHE A 348 10.65 2.89 -30.11
CA PHE A 348 10.29 1.82 -29.20
C PHE A 348 11.47 0.89 -28.89
N ALA A 349 12.28 0.53 -29.88
CA ALA A 349 13.50 -0.26 -29.67
C ALA A 349 14.57 0.48 -28.84
N ALA A 350 14.61 1.81 -28.89
CA ALA A 350 15.48 2.60 -28.02
C ALA A 350 14.97 2.58 -26.57
N TRP A 351 13.65 2.76 -26.38
CA TRP A 351 12.97 2.66 -25.10
C TRP A 351 13.15 1.28 -24.44
N GLN A 352 12.99 0.19 -25.20
CA GLN A 352 13.13 -1.17 -24.68
C GLN A 352 14.52 -1.51 -24.11
N LYS A 353 15.55 -0.70 -24.41
CA LYS A 353 16.88 -0.89 -23.79
C LYS A 353 16.87 -0.58 -22.30
N VAL A 354 15.99 0.32 -21.86
CA VAL A 354 15.84 0.76 -20.46
C VAL A 354 14.56 0.23 -19.82
N PHE A 355 13.49 0.09 -20.60
CA PHE A 355 12.22 -0.47 -20.13
C PHE A 355 12.08 -1.93 -20.56
N GLN A 356 12.40 -2.85 -19.64
CA GLN A 356 12.52 -4.28 -19.97
C GLN A 356 11.22 -5.08 -19.83
N SER A 357 10.30 -4.62 -18.98
CA SER A 357 8.98 -5.24 -18.80
C SER A 357 8.20 -5.24 -20.11
N GLN A 358 7.66 -6.40 -20.47
CA GLN A 358 6.84 -6.59 -21.66
C GLN A 358 5.37 -6.62 -21.28
N VAL A 359 4.54 -6.01 -22.12
CA VAL A 359 3.08 -6.08 -21.97
C VAL A 359 2.65 -7.52 -22.24
N GLU A 360 1.82 -8.08 -21.35
CA GLU A 360 1.32 -9.44 -21.52
C GLU A 360 0.46 -9.55 -22.79
N SER A 361 0.69 -10.59 -23.60
CA SER A 361 -0.06 -10.81 -24.84
C SER A 361 -1.50 -11.23 -24.57
N ASP A 362 -1.70 -12.02 -23.53
CA ASP A 362 -2.94 -12.76 -23.26
C ASP A 362 -3.89 -11.97 -22.34
N ALA A 363 -3.42 -10.84 -21.78
CA ALA A 363 -4.19 -9.94 -20.93
C ALA A 363 -4.28 -8.53 -21.53
N PRO A 364 -5.42 -7.83 -21.38
CA PRO A 364 -5.56 -6.45 -21.82
C PRO A 364 -4.77 -5.49 -20.91
N MET A 365 -4.46 -5.85 -19.67
CA MET A 365 -3.72 -5.03 -18.72
C MET A 365 -2.68 -5.91 -18.02
N GLY A 366 -1.44 -5.42 -17.88
CA GLY A 366 -0.40 -6.12 -17.12
C GLY A 366 0.96 -6.14 -17.81
N PHE A 367 1.96 -6.54 -17.03
CA PHE A 367 3.33 -6.79 -17.47
C PHE A 367 3.79 -8.15 -16.96
N ASP A 368 4.68 -8.80 -17.70
CA ASP A 368 5.34 -10.03 -17.29
C ASP A 368 6.19 -9.87 -16.01
N GLU A 369 6.79 -8.69 -15.84
CA GLU A 369 7.57 -8.29 -14.68
C GLU A 369 7.15 -6.90 -14.19
N ASP A 370 7.29 -6.63 -12.89
CA ASP A 370 6.98 -5.32 -12.31
C ASP A 370 7.84 -4.20 -12.93
N PRO A 371 7.25 -3.25 -13.69
CA PRO A 371 7.98 -2.17 -14.35
C PRO A 371 8.60 -1.18 -13.35
N TRP A 372 8.11 -1.12 -12.11
CA TRP A 372 8.59 -0.16 -11.12
C TRP A 372 9.89 -0.59 -10.45
N SER A 373 10.25 -1.86 -10.54
CA SER A 373 11.51 -2.40 -10.01
C SER A 373 12.77 -1.72 -10.59
N ARG A 374 12.66 -1.15 -11.81
CA ARG A 374 13.74 -0.40 -12.49
C ARG A 374 13.34 1.03 -12.85
N ALA A 375 12.40 1.62 -12.11
CA ALA A 375 11.93 2.98 -12.34
C ALA A 375 13.07 4.02 -12.34
N GLY A 376 14.08 3.83 -11.49
CA GLY A 376 15.27 4.69 -11.45
C GLY A 376 16.12 4.68 -12.74
N GLU A 377 15.95 3.69 -13.64
CA GLU A 377 16.65 3.65 -14.93
C GLU A 377 15.79 4.26 -16.05
N TRP A 378 14.53 3.85 -16.17
CA TRP A 378 13.70 4.24 -17.31
C TRP A 378 13.05 5.61 -17.16
N LEU A 379 12.71 6.08 -15.94
CA LEU A 379 12.10 7.41 -15.76
C LEU A 379 13.05 8.54 -16.17
N PRO A 380 14.31 8.58 -15.70
CA PRO A 380 15.25 9.63 -16.13
C PRO A 380 15.56 9.56 -17.62
N ALA A 381 15.63 8.34 -18.17
CA ALA A 381 15.85 8.12 -19.60
C ALA A 381 14.70 8.67 -20.45
N LEU A 382 13.45 8.41 -20.06
CA LEU A 382 12.26 8.96 -20.71
C LEU A 382 12.27 10.50 -20.67
N CYS A 383 12.56 11.07 -19.50
CA CYS A 383 12.62 12.53 -19.34
C CYS A 383 13.72 13.18 -20.19
N SER A 384 14.81 12.46 -20.43
CA SER A 384 15.92 12.89 -21.29
C SER A 384 15.62 12.73 -22.79
N HIS A 385 14.67 11.86 -23.14
CA HIS A 385 14.29 11.50 -24.51
C HIS A 385 12.77 11.58 -24.72
N PRO A 386 12.17 12.78 -24.59
CA PRO A 386 10.72 12.96 -24.68
C PRO A 386 10.15 12.56 -26.06
N GLU A 387 10.98 12.53 -27.10
CA GLU A 387 10.61 12.05 -28.43
C GLU A 387 10.17 10.57 -28.46
N TRP A 388 10.50 9.77 -27.44
CA TRP A 388 10.03 8.38 -27.37
C TRP A 388 8.51 8.30 -27.25
N LEU A 389 7.86 9.29 -26.64
CA LEU A 389 6.38 9.37 -26.52
C LEU A 389 5.68 9.65 -27.86
N ASP A 390 6.43 9.87 -28.94
CA ASP A 390 5.89 9.87 -30.31
C ASP A 390 5.48 8.46 -30.79
N SER A 391 5.99 7.40 -30.16
CA SER A 391 5.58 6.03 -30.47
C SER A 391 4.37 5.60 -29.63
N PRO A 392 3.25 5.18 -30.24
CA PRO A 392 2.10 4.65 -29.52
C PRO A 392 2.44 3.48 -28.58
N ALA A 393 3.43 2.65 -28.92
CA ALA A 393 3.86 1.54 -28.08
C ALA A 393 4.56 2.00 -26.78
N VAL A 394 5.32 3.10 -26.83
CA VAL A 394 5.91 3.70 -25.62
C VAL A 394 4.82 4.32 -24.75
N LEU A 395 3.85 5.01 -25.35
CA LEU A 395 2.71 5.57 -24.62
C LEU A 395 1.87 4.47 -23.94
N GLN A 396 1.64 3.34 -24.64
CA GLN A 396 0.95 2.17 -24.07
C GLN A 396 1.67 1.66 -22.82
N ALA A 397 2.98 1.40 -22.91
CA ALA A 397 3.77 0.91 -21.79
C ALA A 397 3.77 1.91 -20.61
N LEU A 398 3.91 3.21 -20.89
CA LEU A 398 3.84 4.23 -19.86
C LEU A 398 2.46 4.29 -19.19
N ALA A 399 1.39 4.32 -19.97
CA ALA A 399 0.02 4.38 -19.44
C ALA A 399 -0.31 3.17 -18.56
N LEU A 400 0.10 1.97 -18.97
CA LEU A 400 -0.04 0.75 -18.18
C LEU A 400 0.75 0.82 -16.86
N ALA A 401 2.01 1.25 -16.91
CA ALA A 401 2.85 1.37 -15.72
C ALA A 401 2.29 2.41 -14.74
N LEU A 402 1.82 3.55 -15.23
CA LEU A 402 1.19 4.58 -14.41
C LEU A 402 -0.14 4.08 -13.82
N ALA A 403 -0.98 3.40 -14.61
CA ALA A 403 -2.24 2.85 -14.14
C ALA A 403 -2.03 1.81 -13.02
N SER A 404 -0.99 0.96 -13.13
CA SER A 404 -0.73 -0.07 -12.12
C SER A 404 -0.32 0.48 -10.75
N ARG A 405 0.35 1.65 -10.70
CA ARG A 405 0.84 2.25 -9.45
C ARG A 405 -0.01 3.40 -8.93
N PHE A 406 -0.52 4.24 -9.83
CA PHE A 406 -1.21 5.48 -9.47
C PHE A 406 -2.69 5.48 -9.84
N GLY A 407 -3.19 4.47 -10.57
CA GLY A 407 -4.58 4.44 -11.03
C GLY A 407 -5.60 4.38 -9.89
N SER A 408 -5.19 3.93 -8.70
CA SER A 408 -6.04 3.96 -7.50
C SER A 408 -6.16 5.34 -6.86
N LEU A 409 -5.28 6.29 -7.20
CA LEU A 409 -5.10 7.57 -6.54
C LEU A 409 -5.75 8.70 -7.35
N PRO A 410 -6.93 9.21 -6.94
CA PRO A 410 -7.72 10.16 -7.75
C PRO A 410 -6.94 11.44 -8.10
N TRP A 411 -6.16 11.97 -7.17
CA TRP A 411 -5.43 13.23 -7.36
C TRP A 411 -4.27 13.14 -8.36
N MET A 412 -3.88 11.94 -8.79
CA MET A 412 -2.83 11.76 -9.81
C MET A 412 -3.38 11.92 -11.25
N ALA A 413 -4.70 11.80 -11.45
CA ALA A 413 -5.33 11.87 -12.77
C ALA A 413 -4.95 13.13 -13.58
N PRO A 414 -5.03 14.35 -13.03
CA PRO A 414 -4.78 15.57 -13.80
C PRO A 414 -3.32 15.72 -14.28
N SER A 415 -2.35 15.26 -13.49
CA SER A 415 -0.93 15.47 -13.77
C SER A 415 -0.29 14.34 -14.59
N LEU A 416 -0.80 13.11 -14.47
CA LEU A 416 -0.20 11.93 -15.12
C LEU A 416 -1.05 11.37 -16.25
N PHE A 417 -2.37 11.35 -16.13
CA PHE A 417 -3.24 10.62 -17.05
C PHE A 417 -3.92 11.53 -18.08
N GLU A 418 -4.44 12.69 -17.68
CA GLU A 418 -5.11 13.63 -18.59
C GLU A 418 -4.24 14.11 -19.77
N PRO A 419 -2.92 14.41 -19.59
CA PRO A 419 -2.07 14.79 -20.71
C PRO A 419 -1.88 13.65 -21.72
N LEU A 420 -1.71 12.42 -21.24
CA LEU A 420 -1.60 11.22 -22.08
C LEU A 420 -2.91 10.90 -22.79
N ALA A 421 -4.05 11.04 -22.10
CA ALA A 421 -5.38 10.90 -22.69
C ALA A 421 -5.62 11.92 -23.80
N THR A 422 -5.27 13.18 -23.56
CA THR A 422 -5.36 14.24 -24.58
C THR A 422 -4.54 13.88 -25.83
N ARG A 423 -3.36 13.30 -25.65
CA ARG A 423 -2.50 12.86 -26.75
C ARG A 423 -3.11 11.66 -27.50
N LEU A 424 -3.59 10.64 -26.79
CA LEU A 424 -4.28 9.49 -27.39
C LEU A 424 -5.55 9.91 -28.15
N GLU A 425 -6.35 10.81 -27.59
CA GLU A 425 -7.55 11.34 -28.25
C GLU A 425 -7.23 11.96 -29.62
N ARG A 426 -6.07 12.60 -29.78
CA ARG A 426 -5.63 13.14 -31.07
C ARG A 426 -5.31 12.04 -32.08
N TRP A 427 -4.76 10.91 -31.63
CA TRP A 427 -4.55 9.74 -32.49
C TRP A 427 -5.88 9.08 -32.87
N LEU A 428 -6.80 8.91 -31.93
CA LEU A 428 -8.13 8.36 -32.21
C LEU A 428 -8.92 9.25 -33.18
N GLU A 429 -8.78 10.58 -33.09
CA GLU A 429 -9.37 11.51 -34.06
C GLU A 429 -8.79 11.34 -35.47
N GLN A 430 -7.48 11.02 -35.59
CA GLN A 430 -6.87 10.70 -36.89
C GLN A 430 -7.45 9.41 -37.47
N VAL A 431 -7.64 8.37 -36.65
CA VAL A 431 -8.29 7.11 -37.06
C VAL A 431 -9.70 7.40 -37.58
N ARG A 432 -10.50 8.18 -36.84
CA ARG A 432 -11.86 8.57 -37.27
C ARG A 432 -11.87 9.39 -38.55
N ALA A 433 -10.86 10.23 -38.77
CA ALA A 433 -10.76 11.08 -39.96
C ALA A 433 -10.57 10.27 -41.25
N GLU A 434 -10.08 9.04 -41.17
CA GLU A 434 -9.97 8.14 -42.33
C GLU A 434 -11.33 7.62 -42.80
N GLY A 435 -12.41 7.78 -42.01
CA GLY A 435 -13.80 7.54 -42.39
C GLY A 435 -14.48 6.43 -41.59
N GLU A 436 -15.64 5.97 -42.07
CA GLU A 436 -16.38 4.87 -41.44
C GLU A 436 -15.69 3.52 -41.70
N GLY A 437 -15.52 2.73 -40.65
CA GLY A 437 -14.90 1.40 -40.62
C GLY A 437 -14.67 0.95 -39.18
N GLY A 438 -14.76 -0.36 -38.90
CA GLY A 438 -14.49 -0.89 -37.56
C GLY A 438 -12.99 -0.87 -37.24
N PHE A 439 -12.64 -0.49 -36.01
CA PHE A 439 -11.27 -0.51 -35.50
C PHE A 439 -11.11 -1.67 -34.50
N VAL A 440 -10.96 -2.89 -35.05
CA VAL A 440 -11.02 -4.15 -34.30
C VAL A 440 -9.69 -4.45 -33.61
N TRP A 441 -9.74 -5.05 -32.42
CA TRP A 441 -8.57 -5.40 -31.60
C TRP A 441 -7.50 -6.24 -32.32
N ASP A 442 -7.91 -7.33 -32.95
CA ASP A 442 -7.00 -8.31 -33.59
C ASP A 442 -6.44 -7.85 -34.95
N SER A 443 -6.80 -6.65 -35.41
CA SER A 443 -6.36 -6.13 -36.71
C SER A 443 -5.06 -5.33 -36.56
N ALA A 444 -4.03 -5.76 -37.31
CA ALA A 444 -2.71 -5.14 -37.34
C ALA A 444 -2.19 -4.75 -35.94
N ASP A 445 -1.86 -3.48 -35.71
CA ASP A 445 -1.36 -2.98 -34.42
C ASP A 445 -2.45 -2.25 -33.59
N ASN A 446 -3.74 -2.39 -33.92
CA ASN A 446 -4.84 -1.66 -33.29
C ASN A 446 -4.89 -1.82 -31.76
N ALA A 447 -4.55 -3.02 -31.27
CA ALA A 447 -4.44 -3.32 -29.85
C ALA A 447 -3.53 -2.34 -29.09
N VAL A 448 -2.54 -1.73 -29.74
CA VAL A 448 -1.66 -0.72 -29.12
C VAL A 448 -2.44 0.49 -28.64
N LEU A 449 -3.28 1.05 -29.51
CA LEU A 449 -4.08 2.24 -29.21
C LEU A 449 -5.26 1.91 -28.29
N LEU A 450 -5.93 0.79 -28.51
CA LEU A 450 -7.05 0.33 -27.69
C LEU A 450 -6.61 0.06 -26.25
N ARG A 451 -5.51 -0.67 -26.07
CA ARG A 451 -4.95 -0.95 -24.74
C ARG A 451 -4.47 0.31 -24.03
N SER A 452 -3.86 1.25 -24.76
CA SER A 452 -3.52 2.57 -24.21
C SER A 452 -4.76 3.28 -23.69
N GLY A 453 -5.86 3.21 -24.46
CA GLY A 453 -7.17 3.73 -24.07
C GLY A 453 -7.69 3.11 -22.79
N LEU A 454 -7.71 1.78 -22.68
CA LEU A 454 -8.15 1.07 -21.48
C LEU A 454 -7.33 1.50 -20.25
N ALA A 455 -6.00 1.53 -20.37
CA ALA A 455 -5.12 1.92 -19.25
C ALA A 455 -5.42 3.34 -18.74
N LEU A 456 -5.66 4.28 -19.65
CA LEU A 456 -6.01 5.66 -19.31
C LEU A 456 -7.44 5.79 -18.76
N VAL A 457 -8.40 5.03 -19.29
CA VAL A 457 -9.78 4.98 -18.74
C VAL A 457 -9.74 4.51 -17.29
N VAL A 458 -9.03 3.41 -17.01
CA VAL A 458 -8.86 2.86 -15.66
C VAL A 458 -8.13 3.85 -14.75
N GLY A 459 -7.02 4.44 -15.22
CA GLY A 459 -6.24 5.39 -14.43
C GLY A 459 -6.98 6.70 -14.09
N MET A 460 -7.97 7.09 -14.91
CA MET A 460 -8.79 8.28 -14.68
C MET A 460 -10.12 7.99 -13.99
N GLU A 461 -10.50 6.73 -13.79
CA GLU A 461 -11.84 6.33 -13.32
C GLU A 461 -12.22 6.98 -11.98
N ARG A 462 -11.25 7.16 -11.08
CA ARG A 462 -11.51 7.77 -9.76
C ARG A 462 -11.30 9.28 -9.73
N GLY A 463 -10.26 9.76 -10.44
CA GLY A 463 -9.81 11.15 -10.39
C GLY A 463 -10.43 12.09 -11.41
N ALA A 464 -10.76 11.57 -12.60
CA ALA A 464 -11.27 12.36 -13.71
C ALA A 464 -12.43 11.62 -14.40
N ARG A 465 -13.44 11.20 -13.61
CA ARG A 465 -14.60 10.39 -14.03
C ARG A 465 -15.21 10.82 -15.36
N ALA A 466 -15.48 12.11 -15.53
CA ALA A 466 -16.07 12.62 -16.76
C ALA A 466 -15.16 12.42 -17.98
N ARG A 467 -13.85 12.64 -17.83
CA ARG A 467 -12.85 12.45 -18.89
C ARG A 467 -12.63 10.96 -19.18
N SER A 468 -12.60 10.12 -18.13
CA SER A 468 -12.59 8.65 -18.24
C SER A 468 -13.76 8.16 -19.10
N ARG A 469 -14.99 8.61 -18.80
CA ARG A 469 -16.18 8.29 -19.61
C ARG A 469 -16.03 8.74 -21.06
N GLU A 470 -15.69 10.01 -21.28
CA GLU A 470 -15.60 10.57 -22.63
C GLU A 470 -14.60 9.79 -23.50
N LEU A 471 -13.48 9.35 -22.91
CA LEU A 471 -12.51 8.51 -23.59
C LEU A 471 -13.09 7.12 -23.88
N ALA A 472 -13.76 6.49 -22.92
CA ALA A 472 -14.40 5.19 -23.11
C ALA A 472 -15.50 5.23 -24.20
N GLU A 473 -16.35 6.25 -24.21
CA GLU A 473 -17.38 6.45 -25.25
C GLU A 473 -16.76 6.63 -26.65
N ARG A 474 -15.61 7.31 -26.75
CA ARG A 474 -14.87 7.45 -28.02
C ARG A 474 -14.27 6.13 -28.49
N LEU A 475 -13.72 5.32 -27.59
CA LEU A 475 -13.20 4.00 -27.92
C LEU A 475 -14.32 3.08 -28.41
N LEU A 476 -15.47 3.06 -27.74
CA LEU A 476 -16.66 2.28 -28.15
C LEU A 476 -17.25 2.71 -29.50
N THR A 477 -17.02 3.96 -29.91
CA THR A 477 -17.44 4.43 -31.25
C THR A 477 -16.56 3.84 -32.35
N LEU A 478 -15.32 3.49 -32.03
CA LEU A 478 -14.34 2.89 -32.96
C LEU A 478 -14.39 1.35 -32.93
N ASP A 479 -14.52 0.79 -31.74
CA ASP A 479 -14.61 -0.65 -31.49
C ASP A 479 -16.04 -1.03 -31.07
N ALA A 480 -16.86 -1.41 -32.05
CA ALA A 480 -18.23 -1.84 -31.82
C ALA A 480 -18.35 -3.23 -31.17
N GLN A 481 -17.27 -4.01 -31.12
CA GLN A 481 -17.26 -5.31 -30.45
C GLN A 481 -17.05 -5.16 -28.93
N ASP A 482 -16.62 -3.98 -28.47
CA ASP A 482 -16.20 -3.75 -27.09
C ASP A 482 -15.23 -4.84 -26.61
N SER A 483 -14.16 -5.06 -27.38
CA SER A 483 -13.09 -6.01 -27.03
C SER A 483 -12.45 -5.72 -25.66
N LEU A 484 -12.72 -4.54 -25.09
CA LEU A 484 -12.21 -4.05 -23.82
C LEU A 484 -13.21 -4.10 -22.65
N GLY A 485 -14.47 -4.43 -22.89
CA GLY A 485 -15.52 -4.45 -21.84
C GLY A 485 -15.87 -3.08 -21.24
N LEU A 486 -15.69 -1.98 -21.99
CA LEU A 486 -15.93 -0.61 -21.55
C LEU A 486 -17.41 -0.25 -21.40
N ARG A 487 -18.33 -0.99 -22.02
CA ARG A 487 -19.78 -0.70 -21.97
C ARG A 487 -20.31 -0.72 -20.54
N GLU A 488 -19.91 -1.70 -19.73
CA GLU A 488 -20.34 -1.79 -18.33
C GLU A 488 -19.83 -0.60 -17.52
N LEU A 489 -18.56 -0.21 -17.72
CA LEU A 489 -17.96 0.95 -17.07
C LEU A 489 -18.70 2.24 -17.41
N VAL A 490 -19.02 2.47 -18.70
CA VAL A 490 -19.78 3.66 -19.13
C VAL A 490 -21.17 3.66 -18.51
N LEU A 491 -21.85 2.51 -18.50
CA LEU A 491 -23.18 2.38 -17.90
C LEU A 491 -23.15 2.73 -16.41
N ASP A 492 -22.19 2.18 -15.67
CA ASP A 492 -22.03 2.43 -14.24
C ASP A 492 -21.77 3.91 -13.95
N GLN A 493 -20.90 4.56 -14.74
CA GLN A 493 -20.63 6.00 -14.60
C GLN A 493 -21.87 6.86 -14.92
N LEU A 494 -22.66 6.51 -15.93
CA LEU A 494 -23.91 7.21 -16.24
C LEU A 494 -24.92 7.10 -15.08
N LEU A 495 -25.05 5.92 -14.48
CA LEU A 495 -25.91 5.71 -13.32
C LEU A 495 -25.43 6.49 -12.10
N ARG A 496 -24.11 6.53 -11.84
CA ARG A 496 -23.51 7.32 -10.74
C ARG A 496 -23.79 8.81 -10.87
N GLU A 497 -23.83 9.33 -12.09
CA GLU A 497 -24.17 10.73 -12.37
C GLU A 497 -25.68 11.01 -12.43
N GLY A 498 -26.54 10.00 -12.22
CA GLY A 498 -28.00 10.14 -12.34
C GLY A 498 -28.47 10.38 -13.78
N ARG A 499 -27.67 10.03 -14.79
CA ARG A 499 -28.03 10.11 -16.21
C ARG A 499 -28.83 8.87 -16.63
N ASP A 500 -29.90 8.56 -15.89
CA ASP A 500 -30.63 7.28 -15.99
C ASP A 500 -31.22 7.02 -17.39
N ARG A 501 -31.59 8.08 -18.14
CA ARG A 501 -32.07 7.92 -19.52
C ARG A 501 -30.98 7.44 -20.47
N ALA A 502 -29.80 8.02 -20.39
CA ALA A 502 -28.66 7.63 -21.22
C ALA A 502 -28.19 6.22 -20.86
N ALA A 503 -28.18 5.88 -19.56
CA ALA A 503 -27.92 4.53 -19.07
C ALA A 503 -28.92 3.51 -19.66
N LEU A 504 -30.21 3.85 -19.65
CA LEU A 504 -31.25 3.00 -20.23
C LEU A 504 -31.07 2.84 -21.75
N GLU A 505 -30.87 3.93 -22.48
CA GLU A 505 -30.66 3.91 -23.94
C GLU A 505 -29.46 3.03 -24.33
N LEU A 506 -28.34 3.16 -23.61
CA LEU A 506 -27.16 2.31 -23.78
C LEU A 506 -27.53 0.85 -23.53
N SER A 507 -28.12 0.53 -22.37
CA SER A 507 -28.44 -0.86 -22.01
C SER A 507 -29.42 -1.52 -22.98
N VAL A 508 -30.41 -0.78 -23.51
CA VAL A 508 -31.36 -1.31 -24.49
C VAL A 508 -30.67 -1.61 -25.81
N ARG A 509 -29.87 -0.66 -26.32
CA ARG A 509 -29.15 -0.81 -27.59
C ARG A 509 -28.25 -2.05 -27.58
N GLU A 510 -27.52 -2.27 -26.50
CA GLU A 510 -26.59 -3.40 -26.42
C GLU A 510 -27.31 -4.74 -26.21
N LEU A 511 -28.39 -4.77 -25.44
CA LEU A 511 -29.17 -6.00 -25.20
C LEU A 511 -30.05 -6.40 -26.40
N GLU A 512 -30.30 -5.49 -27.34
CA GLU A 512 -31.01 -5.75 -28.60
C GLU A 512 -30.06 -6.22 -29.73
N GLY A 513 -28.73 -6.24 -29.50
CA GLY A 513 -27.75 -6.72 -30.48
C GLY A 513 -27.87 -8.21 -30.79
N GLU A 514 -27.58 -8.60 -32.03
CA GLU A 514 -27.63 -10.01 -32.51
C GLU A 514 -26.38 -10.83 -32.11
N ASP A 515 -25.80 -10.61 -30.93
CA ASP A 515 -24.70 -11.44 -30.43
C ASP A 515 -25.24 -12.66 -29.67
N ASP A 516 -24.73 -13.85 -30.01
CA ASP A 516 -25.06 -15.12 -29.35
C ASP A 516 -24.45 -15.24 -27.93
N GLU A 517 -23.68 -14.25 -27.48
CA GLU A 517 -23.08 -14.20 -26.14
C GLU A 517 -24.08 -13.76 -25.07
N ALA A 518 -23.98 -14.40 -23.89
CA ALA A 518 -24.82 -14.02 -22.76
C ALA A 518 -24.44 -12.61 -22.28
N PRO A 519 -25.40 -11.68 -22.14
CA PRO A 519 -25.08 -10.30 -21.77
C PRO A 519 -24.52 -10.27 -20.34
N PRO A 520 -23.53 -9.40 -20.07
CA PRO A 520 -22.91 -9.33 -18.76
C PRO A 520 -23.91 -8.77 -17.72
N LEU A 521 -23.78 -9.24 -16.48
CA LEU A 521 -24.74 -8.93 -15.41
C LEU A 521 -24.88 -7.43 -15.13
N GLY A 522 -23.80 -6.64 -15.29
CA GLY A 522 -23.82 -5.20 -15.06
C GLY A 522 -24.77 -4.47 -16.00
N LEU A 523 -24.82 -4.84 -17.30
CA LEU A 523 -25.79 -4.28 -18.25
C LEU A 523 -27.23 -4.58 -17.85
N LEU A 524 -27.52 -5.82 -17.49
CA LEU A 524 -28.86 -6.24 -17.09
C LEU A 524 -29.32 -5.52 -15.82
N MET A 525 -28.47 -5.48 -14.79
CA MET A 525 -28.79 -4.84 -13.52
C MET A 525 -28.82 -3.32 -13.61
N GLY A 526 -27.94 -2.72 -14.42
CA GLY A 526 -27.95 -1.29 -14.67
C GLY A 526 -29.23 -0.83 -15.38
N ARG A 527 -29.75 -1.63 -16.33
CA ARG A 527 -31.08 -1.40 -16.93
C ARG A 527 -32.19 -1.40 -15.89
N VAL A 528 -32.19 -2.36 -14.97
CA VAL A 528 -33.17 -2.43 -13.87
C VAL A 528 -33.11 -1.18 -13.01
N LEU A 529 -31.90 -0.75 -12.61
CA LEU A 529 -31.72 0.44 -11.79
C LEU A 529 -32.18 1.71 -12.51
N ALA A 530 -31.83 1.87 -13.78
CA ALA A 530 -32.27 2.99 -14.60
C ALA A 530 -33.81 3.05 -14.72
N LEU A 531 -34.46 1.93 -15.05
CA LEU A 531 -35.92 1.85 -15.14
C LEU A 531 -36.59 2.16 -13.80
N TYR A 532 -36.04 1.66 -12.70
CA TYR A 532 -36.52 1.93 -11.35
C TYR A 532 -36.48 3.42 -11.02
N ARG A 533 -35.33 4.08 -11.28
CA ARG A 533 -35.12 5.52 -11.02
C ARG A 533 -35.96 6.41 -11.94
N LEU A 534 -36.26 5.96 -13.16
CA LEU A 534 -37.18 6.60 -14.08
C LEU A 534 -38.67 6.34 -13.77
N GLU A 535 -38.97 5.69 -12.64
CA GLU A 535 -40.33 5.33 -12.19
C GLU A 535 -41.10 4.39 -13.14
N ARG A 536 -40.40 3.68 -14.03
CA ARG A 536 -40.97 2.71 -14.97
C ARG A 536 -41.05 1.32 -14.33
N ARG A 537 -41.86 1.20 -13.27
CA ARG A 537 -41.87 0.03 -12.35
C ARG A 537 -42.21 -1.30 -13.03
N ASP A 538 -43.21 -1.33 -13.90
CA ASP A 538 -43.62 -2.57 -14.59
C ASP A 538 -42.50 -3.10 -15.50
N GLU A 539 -41.76 -2.21 -16.14
CA GLU A 539 -40.63 -2.57 -17.00
C GLU A 539 -39.40 -2.98 -16.18
N ALA A 540 -39.16 -2.31 -15.04
CA ALA A 540 -38.11 -2.70 -14.10
C ALA A 540 -38.35 -4.12 -13.56
N ASP A 541 -39.61 -4.48 -13.27
CA ASP A 541 -39.98 -5.84 -12.85
C ASP A 541 -39.72 -6.88 -13.95
N ALA A 542 -40.06 -6.56 -15.19
CA ALA A 542 -39.80 -7.44 -16.33
C ALA A 542 -38.30 -7.66 -16.55
N ALA A 543 -37.50 -6.60 -16.50
CA ALA A 543 -36.04 -6.67 -16.59
C ALA A 543 -35.41 -7.42 -15.40
N LEU A 544 -35.95 -7.26 -14.19
CA LEU A 544 -35.49 -8.01 -13.01
C LEU A 544 -35.77 -9.51 -13.13
N ALA A 545 -36.89 -9.89 -13.76
CA ALA A 545 -37.18 -11.29 -14.04
C ALA A 545 -36.16 -11.92 -15.00
N GLU A 546 -35.62 -11.13 -15.95
CA GLU A 546 -34.55 -11.55 -16.85
C GLU A 546 -33.22 -11.74 -16.11
N VAL A 547 -32.84 -10.78 -15.25
CA VAL A 547 -31.67 -10.91 -14.36
C VAL A 547 -31.72 -12.22 -13.58
N ARG A 548 -32.89 -12.57 -13.01
CA ARG A 548 -33.03 -13.81 -12.22
C ARG A 548 -32.82 -15.08 -13.03
N ARG A 549 -33.19 -15.07 -14.31
CA ARG A 549 -32.94 -16.20 -15.21
C ARG A 549 -31.47 -16.30 -15.57
N HIS A 550 -30.79 -15.16 -15.72
CA HIS A 550 -29.37 -15.10 -16.03
C HIS A 550 -28.49 -15.45 -14.81
N ASN A 551 -28.69 -14.78 -13.67
CA ASN A 551 -27.92 -14.97 -12.45
C ASN A 551 -28.85 -15.02 -11.21
N THR A 552 -29.11 -16.22 -10.71
CA THR A 552 -29.97 -16.44 -9.52
C THR A 552 -29.39 -15.88 -8.22
N HIS A 553 -28.09 -15.59 -8.17
CA HIS A 553 -27.39 -15.09 -6.99
C HIS A 553 -27.39 -13.56 -6.87
N ALA A 554 -27.61 -12.82 -7.97
CA ALA A 554 -27.46 -11.37 -8.03
C ALA A 554 -28.29 -10.63 -6.97
N VAL A 555 -29.61 -10.84 -6.95
CA VAL A 555 -30.52 -10.12 -6.04
C VAL A 555 -30.28 -10.50 -4.56
N PRO A 556 -30.18 -11.80 -4.18
CA PRO A 556 -29.83 -12.18 -2.80
C PRO A 556 -28.48 -11.60 -2.35
N MET A 557 -27.47 -11.62 -3.24
CA MET A 557 -26.14 -11.10 -2.94
C MET A 557 -26.21 -9.59 -2.68
N LEU A 558 -26.93 -8.83 -3.49
CA LEU A 558 -27.05 -7.38 -3.37
C LEU A 558 -27.81 -6.95 -2.10
N CYS A 559 -28.84 -7.71 -1.69
CA CYS A 559 -29.65 -7.40 -0.52
C CYS A 559 -28.99 -7.82 0.81
N ALA A 560 -28.08 -8.78 0.82
CA ALA A 560 -27.40 -9.20 2.05
C ALA A 560 -26.61 -8.05 2.69
N GLU A 561 -26.59 -7.95 4.02
CA GLU A 561 -25.81 -6.91 4.71
C GLU A 561 -24.31 -7.19 4.61
N ASN A 562 -23.86 -8.35 5.10
CA ASN A 562 -22.46 -8.76 5.12
C ASN A 562 -22.27 -10.16 4.51
N PRO A 563 -22.46 -10.34 3.18
CA PRO A 563 -22.18 -11.60 2.53
C PRO A 563 -20.68 -11.91 2.58
N ARG A 564 -20.32 -13.20 2.66
CA ARG A 564 -18.91 -13.61 2.60
C ARG A 564 -18.32 -13.29 1.22
N PRO A 565 -17.10 -12.73 1.15
CA PRO A 565 -16.41 -12.52 -0.12
C PRO A 565 -16.32 -13.80 -0.94
N VAL A 566 -16.50 -13.65 -2.26
CA VAL A 566 -16.33 -14.72 -3.23
C VAL A 566 -15.21 -14.29 -4.17
N GLY A 567 -14.09 -15.00 -4.15
CA GLY A 567 -12.99 -14.72 -5.07
C GLY A 567 -13.38 -15.02 -6.52
N GLY A 568 -12.80 -14.26 -7.46
CA GLY A 568 -12.78 -14.62 -8.88
C GLY A 568 -11.94 -15.87 -9.13
N GLY A 569 -12.03 -16.43 -10.34
CA GLY A 569 -11.09 -17.46 -10.80
C GLY A 569 -9.65 -16.92 -10.88
N GLY A 570 -8.70 -17.76 -11.30
CA GLY A 570 -7.27 -17.42 -11.39
C GLY A 570 -6.97 -16.13 -12.19
N ASP A 571 -7.83 -15.77 -13.14
CA ASP A 571 -7.66 -14.63 -14.03
C ASP A 571 -8.50 -13.40 -13.61
N GLY A 572 -9.13 -13.41 -12.42
CA GLY A 572 -9.93 -12.30 -11.91
C GLY A 572 -11.29 -12.10 -12.61
N VAL A 573 -11.53 -12.71 -13.78
CA VAL A 573 -12.81 -12.67 -14.50
C VAL A 573 -13.76 -13.72 -13.92
N ALA A 574 -14.99 -13.29 -13.55
CA ALA A 574 -16.02 -14.23 -13.11
C ALA A 574 -16.78 -14.79 -14.30
N ALA A 575 -17.10 -16.09 -14.24
CA ALA A 575 -17.95 -16.71 -15.26
C ALA A 575 -19.36 -16.10 -15.24
N PRO A 576 -19.99 -15.83 -16.40
CA PRO A 576 -21.38 -15.35 -16.48
C PRO A 576 -22.36 -16.26 -15.72
N GLY A 577 -23.32 -15.66 -15.03
CA GLY A 577 -24.31 -16.34 -14.19
C GLY A 577 -23.77 -16.88 -12.85
N SER A 578 -22.47 -16.73 -12.57
CA SER A 578 -21.85 -17.30 -11.38
C SER A 578 -22.10 -16.47 -10.11
N ARG A 579 -21.87 -17.10 -8.96
CA ARG A 579 -21.87 -16.39 -7.67
C ARG A 579 -20.74 -15.35 -7.57
N ALA A 580 -19.63 -15.56 -8.28
CA ALA A 580 -18.51 -14.62 -8.31
C ALA A 580 -18.88 -13.35 -9.08
N GLU A 581 -19.60 -13.46 -10.20
CA GLU A 581 -20.11 -12.32 -10.97
C GLU A 581 -21.10 -11.49 -10.14
N ALA A 582 -22.01 -12.15 -9.42
CA ALA A 582 -22.91 -11.48 -8.49
C ALA A 582 -22.17 -10.73 -7.35
N TRP A 583 -21.04 -11.27 -6.88
CA TRP A 583 -20.19 -10.61 -5.89
C TRP A 583 -19.45 -9.40 -6.49
N GLN A 584 -18.93 -9.52 -7.71
CA GLN A 584 -18.29 -8.42 -8.44
C GLN A 584 -19.28 -7.27 -8.64
N TYR A 585 -20.47 -7.54 -9.20
CA TYR A 585 -21.50 -6.52 -9.38
C TYR A 585 -21.90 -5.84 -8.06
N ARG A 586 -22.09 -6.61 -6.99
CA ARG A 586 -22.38 -6.04 -5.67
C ARG A 586 -21.27 -5.10 -5.21
N THR A 587 -20.01 -5.54 -5.32
CA THR A 587 -18.85 -4.76 -4.88
C THR A 587 -18.80 -3.44 -5.61
N LEU A 588 -19.06 -3.46 -6.91
CA LEU A 588 -19.02 -2.27 -7.76
C LEU A 588 -20.22 -1.34 -7.57
N MET A 589 -21.46 -1.84 -7.51
CA MET A 589 -22.65 -1.00 -7.70
C MET A 589 -23.61 -0.94 -6.52
N ARG A 590 -23.37 -1.67 -5.42
CA ARG A 590 -24.32 -1.67 -4.29
C ARG A 590 -24.54 -0.29 -3.67
N ASP A 591 -23.51 0.55 -3.64
CA ASP A 591 -23.61 1.92 -3.15
C ASP A 591 -24.72 2.70 -3.89
N GLN A 592 -24.81 2.53 -5.22
CA GLN A 592 -25.83 3.15 -6.06
C GLN A 592 -27.25 2.66 -5.75
N TRP A 593 -27.41 1.40 -5.37
CA TRP A 593 -28.69 0.87 -4.90
C TRP A 593 -29.04 1.40 -3.51
N ARG A 594 -28.06 1.53 -2.62
CA ARG A 594 -28.25 2.05 -1.25
C ARG A 594 -28.64 3.54 -1.25
N THR A 595 -28.05 4.34 -2.12
CA THR A 595 -28.36 5.78 -2.23
C THR A 595 -29.68 6.05 -2.95
N THR A 596 -30.20 5.07 -3.70
CA THR A 596 -31.49 5.20 -4.39
C THR A 596 -32.66 4.91 -3.44
N PRO A 597 -33.57 5.88 -3.21
CA PRO A 597 -34.67 5.72 -2.26
C PRO A 597 -35.55 4.48 -2.52
N GLY A 598 -35.63 3.60 -1.51
CA GLY A 598 -36.48 2.40 -1.51
C GLY A 598 -36.06 1.29 -2.48
N ALA A 599 -34.92 1.42 -3.18
CA ALA A 599 -34.54 0.46 -4.22
C ALA A 599 -34.16 -0.90 -3.64
N LEU A 600 -33.38 -0.94 -2.56
CA LEU A 600 -33.03 -2.18 -1.86
C LEU A 600 -34.27 -2.83 -1.21
N ASP A 601 -35.16 -2.04 -0.60
CA ASP A 601 -36.41 -2.55 -0.02
C ASP A 601 -37.32 -3.18 -1.09
N TRP A 602 -37.40 -2.54 -2.26
CA TRP A 602 -38.13 -3.07 -3.41
C TRP A 602 -37.54 -4.39 -3.91
N LEU A 603 -36.22 -4.48 -4.07
CA LEU A 603 -35.54 -5.74 -4.44
C LEU A 603 -35.79 -6.83 -3.40
N GLN A 604 -35.72 -6.49 -2.11
CA GLN A 604 -35.94 -7.42 -1.01
C GLN A 604 -37.37 -7.95 -0.99
N GLY A 605 -38.36 -7.09 -1.25
CA GLY A 605 -39.77 -7.49 -1.39
C GLY A 605 -40.00 -8.54 -2.48
N ARG A 606 -39.14 -8.58 -3.50
CA ARG A 606 -39.23 -9.56 -4.59
C ARG A 606 -38.48 -10.85 -4.30
N LEU A 607 -37.63 -10.96 -3.29
CA LEU A 607 -36.88 -12.20 -2.99
C LEU A 607 -37.79 -13.39 -2.64
N GLY A 608 -39.04 -13.14 -2.23
CA GLY A 608 -40.03 -14.16 -1.88
C GLY A 608 -41.08 -14.48 -2.95
N GLU A 609 -41.02 -13.79 -4.10
CA GLU A 609 -41.82 -14.07 -5.31
C GLU A 609 -40.97 -14.80 -6.35
#